data_AF-A0A2G2KMT0-F1
#
_entry.id   AF-A0A2G2KMT0-F1
#
_cell.length_a   1.000
_cell.length_b   1.000
_cell.length_c   1.000
_cell.angle_alpha   90.00
_cell.angle_beta   90.00
_cell.angle_gamma   90.00
#
_symmetry.space_group_name_H-M   'P 1'
#
loop_
_entity.id
_entity.type
_entity.pdbx_description
1 polymer ?
#
loop_
_entity_poly.entity_id
_entity_poly.type
_entity_poly.pdbx_seq_one_letter_code
_entity_poly.pdbx_strand_id
1 'polypeptide(L)'
;MYDFHKTVEKIEDLDWHEMSNIVQQEISTSEKNAYSGKPGCVKHREMGAPEYSSRMKALAFFLGNCIIPAGASSGDIDIYKNISEKLISKGQFKPEVINVFSS
;
A
#
# COMPACT_ATOMS: atom_id res chain seq x y z
N MET A 1 -15.77 -1.19 -4.43
CA MET A 1 -14.80 -1.91 -5.29
C MET A 1 -13.44 -1.72 -4.67
N TYR A 2 -12.60 -2.76 -4.64
CA TYR A 2 -11.25 -2.64 -4.11
C TYR A 2 -10.40 -1.87 -5.13
N ASP A 3 -9.88 -0.71 -4.73
CA ASP A 3 -9.18 0.21 -5.63
C ASP A 3 -7.97 0.77 -4.89
N PHE A 4 -6.78 0.28 -5.26
CA PHE A 4 -5.53 0.63 -4.61
C PHE A 4 -5.21 2.12 -4.74
N HIS A 5 -5.38 2.70 -5.93
CA HIS A 5 -5.05 4.10 -6.18
C HIS A 5 -5.92 5.03 -5.33
N LYS A 6 -7.23 4.76 -5.26
CA LYS A 6 -8.14 5.53 -4.41
C LYS A 6 -7.82 5.42 -2.92
N THR A 7 -7.26 4.30 -2.47
CA THR A 7 -6.81 4.18 -1.08
C THR A 7 -5.55 4.99 -0.87
N VAL A 8 -4.57 4.90 -1.77
CA VAL A 8 -3.33 5.69 -1.72
C VAL A 8 -3.62 7.19 -1.70
N GLU A 9 -4.47 7.70 -2.59
CA GLU A 9 -4.88 9.10 -2.64
C GLU A 9 -5.43 9.63 -1.30
N LYS A 10 -6.05 8.76 -0.49
CA LYS A 10 -6.58 9.14 0.82
C LYS A 10 -5.54 9.16 1.93
N ILE A 11 -4.44 8.42 1.75
CA ILE A 11 -3.42 8.24 2.79
C ILE A 11 -2.12 8.97 2.49
N GLU A 12 -1.87 9.37 1.24
CA GLU A 12 -0.58 9.94 0.83
C GLU A 12 -0.22 11.26 1.52
N ASP A 13 -1.21 12.00 2.02
CA ASP A 13 -1.01 13.23 2.79
C ASP A 13 -0.98 13.00 4.32
N LEU A 14 -1.12 11.76 4.77
CA LEU A 14 -1.03 11.41 6.19
C LEU A 14 0.41 11.22 6.64
N ASP A 15 0.63 11.07 7.93
CA ASP A 15 1.95 10.75 8.45
C ASP A 15 2.25 9.26 8.35
N TRP A 16 3.53 8.88 8.34
CA TRP A 16 3.99 7.50 8.17
C TRP A 16 3.29 6.51 9.10
N HIS A 17 3.09 6.90 10.37
CA HIS A 17 2.42 6.05 11.33
C HIS A 17 0.94 5.83 10.98
N GLU A 18 0.24 6.89 10.57
CA GLU A 18 -1.17 6.84 10.16
C GLU A 18 -1.35 6.04 8.86
N MET A 19 -0.49 6.29 7.86
CA MET A 19 -0.44 5.51 6.62
C MET A 19 -0.26 4.02 6.93
N SER A 20 0.74 3.69 7.75
CA SER A 20 1.03 2.29 8.12
C SER A 20 -0.17 1.64 8.80
N ASN A 21 -0.84 2.34 9.73
CA ASN A 21 -2.02 1.83 10.42
C ASN A 21 -3.19 1.56 9.45
N ILE A 22 -3.50 2.50 8.55
CA ILE A 22 -4.58 2.34 7.57
C ILE A 22 -4.26 1.20 6.60
N VAL A 23 -3.01 1.12 6.12
CA VAL A 23 -2.59 0.03 5.24
C VAL A 23 -2.78 -1.33 5.91
N GLN A 24 -2.39 -1.50 7.18
CA GLN A 24 -2.61 -2.74 7.92
C GLN A 24 -4.10 -3.06 8.11
N GLN A 25 -4.93 -2.06 8.38
CA GLN A 25 -6.38 -2.23 8.49
C GLN A 25 -7.01 -2.69 7.17
N GLU A 26 -6.58 -2.11 6.04
CA GLU A 26 -7.06 -2.47 4.71
C GLU A 26 -6.63 -3.88 4.29
N ILE A 27 -5.39 -4.30 4.62
CA ILE A 27 -4.93 -5.68 4.44
C ILE A 27 -5.83 -6.62 5.24
N SER A 28 -5.98 -6.38 6.55
CA SER A 28 -6.79 -7.24 7.43
C SER A 28 -8.24 -7.33 6.96
N THR A 29 -8.85 -6.21 6.56
CA THR A 29 -10.25 -6.14 6.11
C THR A 29 -10.44 -6.87 4.78
N SER A 30 -9.55 -6.65 3.81
CA SER A 30 -9.64 -7.30 2.50
C SER A 30 -9.47 -8.81 2.60
N GLU A 31 -8.50 -9.30 3.39
CA GLU A 31 -8.30 -10.73 3.61
C GLU A 31 -9.46 -11.38 4.36
N LYS A 32 -9.93 -10.75 5.44
CA LYS A 32 -11.08 -11.25 6.20
C LYS A 32 -12.31 -11.36 5.30
N ASN A 33 -12.57 -10.37 4.45
CA ASN A 33 -13.71 -10.40 3.54
C ASN A 33 -13.57 -11.50 2.46
N ALA A 34 -12.35 -11.75 1.97
CA ALA A 34 -12.10 -12.78 0.96
C ALA A 34 -12.09 -14.22 1.53
N TYR A 35 -11.68 -14.42 2.79
CA TYR A 35 -11.37 -15.75 3.32
C TYR A 35 -12.12 -16.16 4.61
N SER A 36 -13.02 -15.31 5.14
CA SER A 36 -13.73 -15.62 6.41
C SER A 36 -14.73 -16.79 6.39
N GLY A 37 -14.93 -17.47 5.25
CA GLY A 37 -15.93 -18.54 5.11
C GLY A 37 -17.38 -18.07 5.24
N LYS A 38 -17.62 -16.76 5.38
CA LYS A 38 -18.96 -16.16 5.48
C LYS A 38 -19.60 -15.97 4.11
N PRO A 39 -20.95 -15.88 4.04
CA PRO A 39 -21.65 -15.52 2.81
C PRO A 39 -21.09 -14.22 2.21
N GLY A 40 -20.82 -14.22 0.89
CA GLY A 40 -20.25 -13.08 0.17
C GLY A 40 -18.74 -13.14 -0.05
N CYS A 41 -18.00 -14.09 0.55
CA CYS A 41 -16.55 -14.18 0.38
C CYS A 41 -16.11 -14.39 -1.09
N VAL A 42 -16.85 -15.20 -1.85
CA VAL A 42 -16.61 -15.42 -3.29
C VAL A 42 -16.78 -14.11 -4.06
N LYS A 43 -17.84 -13.36 -3.78
CA LYS A 43 -18.09 -12.04 -4.40
C LYS A 43 -16.95 -11.06 -4.09
N HIS A 44 -16.42 -11.04 -2.87
CA HIS A 44 -15.27 -10.21 -2.54
C HIS A 44 -14.01 -10.61 -3.32
N ARG A 45 -13.79 -11.91 -3.56
CA ARG A 45 -12.69 -12.38 -4.43
C ARG A 45 -12.88 -11.92 -5.87
N GLU A 46 -14.07 -12.09 -6.43
CA GLU A 46 -14.43 -11.63 -7.78
C GLU A 46 -14.30 -10.11 -7.93
N MET A 47 -14.52 -9.36 -6.84
CA MET A 47 -14.32 -7.91 -6.79
C MET A 47 -12.85 -7.47 -6.64
N GLY A 48 -11.89 -8.41 -6.64
CA GLY A 48 -10.45 -8.12 -6.62
C GLY A 48 -9.82 -8.01 -5.23
N ALA A 49 -10.47 -8.48 -4.15
CA ALA A 49 -9.91 -8.40 -2.80
C ALA A 49 -8.49 -9.02 -2.66
N PRO A 50 -8.17 -10.18 -3.29
CA PRO A 50 -6.83 -10.77 -3.17
C PRO A 50 -5.74 -9.90 -3.79
N GLU A 51 -5.97 -9.36 -4.97
CA GLU A 51 -4.99 -8.53 -5.68
C GLU A 51 -4.80 -7.18 -4.98
N TYR A 52 -5.89 -6.57 -4.52
CA TYR A 52 -5.82 -5.38 -3.66
C TYR A 52 -5.00 -5.64 -2.39
N SER A 53 -5.27 -6.72 -1.67
CA SER A 53 -4.52 -7.09 -0.47
C SER A 53 -3.04 -7.30 -0.77
N SER A 54 -2.71 -7.94 -1.90
CA SER A 54 -1.33 -8.13 -2.34
C SER A 54 -0.59 -6.80 -2.56
N ARG A 55 -1.22 -5.84 -3.26
CA ARG A 55 -0.65 -4.49 -3.46
C ARG A 55 -0.53 -3.72 -2.15
N MET A 56 -1.51 -3.82 -1.25
CA MET A 56 -1.42 -3.18 0.07
C MET A 56 -0.29 -3.78 0.93
N LYS A 57 -0.05 -5.09 0.86
CA LYS A 57 1.10 -5.74 1.52
C LYS A 57 2.43 -5.28 0.92
N ALA A 58 2.50 -5.11 -0.39
CA ALA A 58 3.68 -4.56 -1.05
C ALA A 58 3.97 -3.13 -0.55
N LEU A 59 2.94 -2.28 -0.48
CA LEU A 59 3.06 -0.95 0.11
C LEU A 59 3.48 -0.99 1.59
N ALA A 60 2.91 -1.89 2.40
CA ALA A 60 3.30 -2.07 3.80
C ALA A 60 4.78 -2.47 3.94
N PHE A 61 5.25 -3.38 3.07
CA PHE A 61 6.65 -3.79 3.04
C PHE A 61 7.57 -2.62 2.69
N PHE A 62 7.19 -1.82 1.68
CA PHE A 62 7.90 -0.61 1.31
C PHE A 62 7.94 0.40 2.47
N LEU A 63 6.81 0.73 3.09
CA LEU A 63 6.76 1.68 4.21
C LEU A 63 7.58 1.23 5.43
N GLY A 64 7.69 -0.07 5.66
CA GLY A 64 8.46 -0.62 6.78
C GLY A 64 9.96 -0.72 6.53
N ASN A 65 10.38 -0.94 5.29
CA ASN A 65 11.78 -1.27 4.96
C ASN A 65 12.46 -0.27 4.01
N CYS A 66 11.69 0.62 3.38
CA CYS A 66 12.14 1.47 2.27
C CYS A 66 12.75 0.67 1.11
N ILE A 67 12.25 -0.54 0.84
CA ILE A 67 12.73 -1.42 -0.25
C ILE A 67 11.60 -1.65 -1.24
N ILE A 68 11.89 -1.54 -2.53
CA ILE A 68 10.93 -1.83 -3.60
C ILE A 68 10.58 -3.33 -3.57
N PRO A 69 9.30 -3.70 -3.36
CA PRO A 69 8.88 -5.09 -3.39
C PRO A 69 9.10 -5.73 -4.77
N ALA A 70 9.56 -6.98 -4.78
CA ALA A 70 9.68 -7.75 -6.03
C ALA A 70 8.32 -7.89 -6.72
N GLY A 71 8.25 -7.58 -8.01
CA GLY A 71 7.02 -7.62 -8.79
C GLY A 71 6.15 -6.36 -8.73
N ALA A 72 6.60 -5.28 -8.08
CA ALA A 72 5.96 -3.97 -8.19
C ALA A 72 5.96 -3.50 -9.66
N SER A 73 4.81 -3.01 -10.13
CA SER A 73 4.71 -2.43 -11.46
C SER A 73 5.32 -1.02 -11.50
N SER A 74 5.60 -0.49 -12.70
CA SER A 74 6.07 0.89 -12.84
C SER A 74 5.12 1.91 -12.18
N GLY A 75 3.80 1.68 -12.29
CA GLY A 75 2.82 2.55 -11.62
C GLY A 75 2.85 2.46 -10.09
N ASP A 76 3.16 1.29 -9.52
CA ASP A 76 3.37 1.16 -8.08
C ASP A 76 4.64 1.88 -7.63
N ILE A 77 5.70 1.82 -8.44
CA ILE A 77 6.98 2.49 -8.17
C ILE A 77 6.79 4.01 -8.14
N ASP A 78 6.03 4.58 -9.08
CA ASP A 78 5.71 6.01 -9.09
C ASP A 78 4.94 6.43 -7.83
N ILE A 79 4.00 5.59 -7.37
CA ILE A 79 3.28 5.81 -6.11
C ILE A 79 4.24 5.82 -4.92
N TYR A 80 5.13 4.84 -4.81
CA TYR A 80 6.09 4.76 -3.71
C TYR A 80 7.04 5.96 -3.71
N LYS A 81 7.44 6.44 -4.89
CA LYS A 81 8.25 7.64 -5.03
C LYS A 81 7.51 8.87 -4.52
N ASN A 82 6.26 9.08 -4.93
CA ASN A 82 5.44 10.22 -4.47
C ASN A 82 5.24 10.21 -2.95
N ILE A 83 4.93 9.04 -2.38
CA ILE A 83 4.80 8.88 -0.92
C ILE A 83 6.12 9.25 -0.23
N SER A 84 7.26 8.80 -0.78
CA SER A 84 8.57 9.10 -0.23
C SER A 84 8.85 10.60 -0.24
N GLU A 85 8.59 11.29 -1.35
CA GLU A 85 8.77 12.74 -1.46
C GLU A 85 7.92 13.49 -0.42
N LYS A 86 6.65 13.11 -0.24
CA LYS A 86 5.77 13.69 0.77
C LYS A 86 6.30 13.43 2.19
N LEU A 87 6.68 12.19 2.52
CA LEU A 87 7.22 11.85 3.84
C LEU A 87 8.58 12.53 4.13
N ILE A 88 9.41 12.75 3.12
CA ILE A 88 10.65 13.52 3.23
C ILE A 88 10.33 14.98 3.52
N SER A 89 9.36 15.57 2.83
CA SER A 89 8.95 16.97 3.06
C SER A 89 8.46 17.21 4.50
N LYS A 90 7.89 16.17 5.13
CA LYS A 90 7.47 16.15 6.53
C LYS A 90 8.58 15.81 7.53
N GLY A 91 9.78 15.51 7.07
CA GLY A 91 10.92 15.10 7.91
C GLY A 91 10.77 13.69 8.51
N GLN A 92 9.87 12.86 7.98
CA GLN A 92 9.63 11.51 8.49
C GLN A 92 10.50 10.46 7.80
N PHE A 93 10.83 10.69 6.53
CA PHE A 93 11.82 9.92 5.79
C PHE A 93 13.10 10.72 5.56
N LYS A 94 14.22 10.02 5.44
CA LYS A 94 15.49 10.63 5.01
C LYS A 94 15.48 10.83 3.49
N PRO A 95 16.11 11.90 2.97
CA PRO A 95 16.23 12.12 1.51
C PRO A 95 16.85 10.94 0.75
N GLU A 96 17.75 10.21 1.40
CA GLU A 96 18.43 9.01 0.88
C GLU A 96 17.47 7.90 0.42
N VAL A 97 16.23 7.88 0.93
CA VAL A 97 15.20 6.91 0.51
C VAL A 97 14.93 6.99 -0.99
N ILE A 98 15.06 8.17 -1.62
CA ILE A 98 14.83 8.30 -3.08
C ILE A 98 15.81 7.47 -3.91
N ASN A 99 17.00 7.14 -3.38
CA ASN A 99 18.01 6.37 -4.09
C ASN A 99 17.52 4.96 -4.45
N VAL A 100 16.54 4.41 -3.73
CA VAL A 100 15.98 3.09 -4.01
C VAL A 100 15.23 3.02 -5.34
N PHE A 101 14.84 4.18 -5.90
CA PHE A 101 14.19 4.30 -7.20
C PHE A 101 15.16 4.54 -8.37
N SER A 102 16.45 4.69 -8.09
CA SER A 102 17.48 5.04 -9.09
C SER A 102 18.28 3.83 -9.61
N SER A 103 17.80 2.61 -9.32
CA SER A 103 18.44 1.35 -9.72
C SER A 103 18.03 0.90 -11.12
#